data_AF-A0A4U0XWL0-F1
#
_entry.id   AF-A0A4U0XWL0-F1
#
_cell.length_a   1.000
_cell.length_b   1.000
_cell.length_c   1.000
_cell.angle_alpha   90.00
_cell.angle_beta   90.00
_cell.angle_gamma   90.00
#
_symmetry.space_group_name_H-M   'P 1'
#
loop_
_entity.id
_entity.type
_entity.pdbx_description
1 polymer ?
#
loop_
_entity_poly.entity_id
_entity_poly.type
_entity_poly.pdbx_seq_one_letter_code
_entity_poly.pdbx_strand_id
1 'polypeptide(L)'
;MSTDPTKYKFNHSMLRIKDPKESVKFYEFLGMKQVKKLENPDAKFDLYFLAYDSPKAVSHDAHWSDREGIIELTHNYGTENDPNYKIANGNSEPGKGFGHVCVSVDNIQAACSRLEDAGYKFQKKLTDGRMRSIAFALDPDGYWVEIIAQNPVDKTEGVKETDVQTYRMNHTMIRIKDAEKSLAFYKDVMGMNLKRVSENKDANFNLYFLGYGPPAPDHSANGVNPVADREGLLELTWNYGTEKDKGFKYHDGNAEPQGFGHICVSVDDLDAACARFEEKKVSWKKRLTDGRMKNIAFVLDPDGYWIEVIQNEKLKQRANCTPKPKVLIPEKVSPDGLALLQASLDVHERKGLSPEDLLAIIGDYDALIVRSETRVTAALLAAGKRLKVVARAGVGVDNVDVQAATKHGIIVVNSPVGNINAAAEHTVALLMAVARNIGDACASLKAGKWERSRLVGVEVKGKTLAIVGLGKVGLTVARIANGLGMDIIAYDPYANPSLAAAASVELLPSLSELLTDADFLTLHTPLIASTKGMISAQELATMKRTARILNVARG
;
A
#
# COMPACT_ATOMS: atom_id res chain seq x y z
N MET A 1 -16.96 12.14 3.12
CA MET A 1 -17.30 12.47 4.51
C MET A 1 -16.44 13.67 4.92
N SER A 2 -16.86 14.48 5.89
CA SER A 2 -16.00 15.55 6.43
C SER A 2 -15.03 14.97 7.46
N THR A 3 -13.77 15.38 7.40
CA THR A 3 -12.78 15.05 8.44
C THR A 3 -13.17 15.67 9.79
N ASP A 4 -12.79 15.01 10.88
CA ASP A 4 -12.99 15.47 12.26
C ASP A 4 -11.63 15.81 12.92
N PRO A 5 -11.23 17.10 12.95
CA PRO A 5 -9.97 17.53 13.53
C PRO A 5 -9.80 17.21 15.02
N THR A 6 -10.89 16.91 15.75
CA THR A 6 -10.81 16.52 17.16
C THR A 6 -10.18 15.15 17.36
N LYS A 7 -10.09 14.34 16.29
CA LYS A 7 -9.46 13.02 16.27
C LYS A 7 -8.03 13.03 15.76
N TYR A 8 -7.51 14.19 15.35
CA TYR A 8 -6.13 14.32 14.93
C TYR A 8 -5.19 14.13 16.11
N LYS A 9 -3.93 13.80 15.81
CA LYS A 9 -2.87 13.62 16.80
C LYS A 9 -1.56 14.20 16.30
N PHE A 10 -0.79 14.82 17.18
CA PHE A 10 0.56 15.25 16.89
C PHE A 10 1.47 14.02 16.96
N ASN A 11 1.76 13.42 15.80
CA ASN A 11 2.32 12.08 15.75
C ASN A 11 3.82 12.09 16.02
N HIS A 12 4.61 12.75 15.18
CA HIS A 12 6.06 12.72 15.28
C HIS A 12 6.73 14.05 14.94
N SER A 13 8.01 14.15 15.29
CA SER A 13 8.91 15.21 14.87
C SER A 13 10.15 14.60 14.24
N MET A 14 10.48 15.05 13.03
CA MET A 14 11.56 14.50 12.23
C MET A 14 12.86 15.29 12.42
N LEU A 15 13.93 14.57 12.75
CA LEU A 15 15.29 15.07 12.88
C LEU A 15 16.20 14.32 11.91
N ARG A 16 16.95 15.06 11.08
CA ARG A 16 18.06 14.46 10.33
C ARG A 16 19.21 14.16 11.28
N ILE A 17 19.81 13.00 11.12
CA ILE A 17 20.90 12.50 11.96
C ILE A 17 22.08 12.04 11.12
N LYS A 18 23.28 12.11 11.71
CA LYS A 18 24.52 11.70 11.05
C LYS A 18 24.71 10.19 11.07
N ASP A 19 24.59 9.57 12.24
CA ASP A 19 24.80 8.14 12.45
C ASP A 19 23.63 7.54 13.26
N PRO A 20 22.81 6.66 12.66
CA PRO A 20 21.68 6.04 13.34
C PRO A 20 22.10 5.20 14.55
N LYS A 21 23.32 4.66 14.60
CA LYS A 21 23.77 3.84 15.74
C LYS A 21 23.89 4.69 17.00
N GLU A 22 24.44 5.89 16.89
CA GLU A 22 24.64 6.78 18.03
C GLU A 22 23.32 7.43 18.44
N SER A 23 22.55 7.94 17.47
CA SER A 23 21.30 8.66 17.75
C SER A 23 20.21 7.72 18.29
N VAL A 24 20.01 6.52 17.71
CA VAL A 24 19.06 5.52 18.25
C VAL A 24 19.46 5.14 19.68
N LYS A 25 20.75 4.85 19.93
CA LYS A 25 21.24 4.50 21.27
C LYS A 25 20.97 5.60 22.31
N PHE A 26 21.09 6.87 21.94
CA PHE A 26 20.78 7.99 22.83
C PHE A 26 19.29 8.02 23.22
N TYR A 27 18.38 7.91 22.25
CA TYR A 27 16.94 7.92 22.53
C TYR A 27 16.46 6.65 23.24
N GLU A 28 17.06 5.49 22.96
CA GLU A 28 16.85 4.27 23.75
C GLU A 28 17.37 4.42 25.18
N PHE A 29 18.49 5.13 25.38
CA PHE A 29 18.96 5.49 26.72
C PHE A 29 17.95 6.38 27.45
N LEU A 30 17.21 7.25 26.75
CA LEU A 30 16.10 8.01 27.33
C LEU A 30 14.81 7.18 27.55
N GLY A 31 14.84 5.86 27.30
CA GLY A 31 13.73 4.94 27.56
C GLY A 31 12.78 4.72 26.38
N MET A 32 13.05 5.31 25.22
CA MET A 32 12.27 5.06 24.01
C MET A 32 12.59 3.69 23.42
N LYS A 33 11.68 3.15 22.61
CA LYS A 33 11.90 1.97 21.77
C LYS A 33 11.71 2.34 20.31
N GLN A 34 12.45 1.69 19.43
CA GLN A 34 12.20 1.77 18.00
C GLN A 34 10.89 1.02 17.66
N VAL A 35 9.80 1.77 17.47
CA VAL A 35 8.47 1.21 17.18
C VAL A 35 8.25 0.94 15.69
N LYS A 36 9.04 1.58 14.82
CA LYS A 36 9.00 1.36 13.36
C LYS A 36 10.36 1.70 12.73
N LYS A 37 10.75 0.93 11.71
CA LYS A 37 11.81 1.28 10.77
C LYS A 37 11.24 1.23 9.35
N LEU A 38 11.64 2.17 8.51
CA LEU A 38 11.38 2.17 7.06
C LEU A 38 12.72 2.28 6.33
N GLU A 39 13.00 1.31 5.47
CA GLU A 39 14.24 1.26 4.69
C GLU A 39 13.97 1.69 3.26
N ASN A 40 14.74 2.66 2.74
CA ASN A 40 14.57 3.19 1.38
C ASN A 40 15.89 3.14 0.61
N PRO A 41 16.43 1.94 0.31
CA PRO A 41 17.76 1.80 -0.30
C PRO A 41 17.86 2.49 -1.67
N ASP A 42 16.80 2.46 -2.46
CA ASP A 42 16.75 3.12 -3.78
C ASP A 42 16.87 4.65 -3.66
N ALA A 43 16.33 5.22 -2.59
CA ALA A 43 16.36 6.65 -2.31
C ALA A 43 17.53 7.05 -1.39
N LYS A 44 18.34 6.09 -0.94
CA LYS A 44 19.52 6.25 -0.09
C LYS A 44 19.24 6.91 1.27
N PHE A 45 18.12 6.58 1.90
CA PHE A 45 17.85 6.98 3.27
C PHE A 45 17.03 5.95 4.04
N ASP A 46 17.16 5.94 5.36
CA ASP A 46 16.34 5.15 6.28
C ASP A 46 15.63 6.08 7.28
N LEU A 47 14.46 5.64 7.74
CA LEU A 47 13.67 6.33 8.77
C LEU A 47 13.53 5.42 10.01
N TYR A 48 13.79 5.98 11.18
CA TYR A 48 13.73 5.29 12.48
C TYR A 48 12.74 6.02 13.37
N PHE A 49 11.66 5.37 13.78
CA PHE A 49 10.63 5.98 14.63
C PHE A 49 10.77 5.44 16.05
N LEU A 50 11.04 6.33 16.99
CA LEU A 50 11.24 6.02 18.40
C LEU A 50 10.15 6.65 19.25
N ALA A 51 9.60 5.86 20.18
CA ALA A 51 8.51 6.27 21.05
C ALA A 51 8.63 5.59 22.41
N TYR A 52 7.96 6.14 23.43
CA TYR A 52 7.74 5.42 24.68
C TYR A 52 6.72 4.30 24.46
N ASP A 53 7.11 3.08 24.81
CA ASP A 53 6.34 1.85 24.57
C ASP A 53 6.55 0.81 25.70
N SER A 54 6.68 1.32 26.93
CA SER A 54 6.62 0.51 28.14
C SER A 54 5.15 0.22 28.49
N PRO A 55 4.86 -0.77 29.37
CA PRO A 55 3.51 -0.97 29.89
C PRO A 55 2.92 0.24 30.64
N LYS A 56 3.74 1.23 31.03
CA LYS A 56 3.31 2.48 31.67
C LYS A 56 3.18 3.65 30.68
N ALA A 57 3.60 3.48 29.43
CA ALA A 57 3.49 4.51 28.40
C ALA A 57 2.02 4.71 27.99
N VAL A 58 1.64 5.95 27.68
CA VAL A 58 0.25 6.30 27.33
C VAL A 58 -0.18 5.59 26.04
N SER A 59 0.76 5.45 25.10
CA SER A 59 0.53 4.85 23.79
C SER A 59 1.02 3.39 23.68
N HIS A 60 1.14 2.66 24.80
CA HIS A 60 1.61 1.27 24.81
C HIS A 60 0.84 0.39 23.81
N ASP A 61 1.56 -0.39 23.00
CA ASP A 61 1.04 -1.30 21.96
C ASP A 61 0.22 -0.62 20.84
N ALA A 62 0.11 0.71 20.83
CA ALA A 62 -0.57 1.42 19.76
C ALA A 62 0.22 1.32 18.46
N HIS A 63 -0.49 1.25 17.33
CA HIS A 63 0.15 1.38 16.01
C HIS A 63 0.89 2.73 15.91
N TRP A 64 2.05 2.79 15.25
CA TRP A 64 2.89 4.00 15.23
C TRP A 64 2.13 5.27 14.77
N SER A 65 1.25 5.15 13.78
CA SER A 65 0.42 6.27 13.31
C SER A 65 -0.78 6.63 14.20
N ASP A 66 -1.02 5.89 15.29
CA ASP A 66 -2.02 6.21 16.32
C ASP A 66 -1.38 6.78 17.60
N ARG A 67 -0.05 6.98 17.62
CA ARG A 67 0.66 7.53 18.79
C ARG A 67 0.73 9.05 18.74
N GLU A 68 1.01 9.64 19.90
CA GLU A 68 1.49 11.00 20.05
C GLU A 68 2.94 10.96 20.55
N GLY A 69 3.75 11.95 20.18
CA GLY A 69 5.11 12.08 20.72
C GLY A 69 6.11 11.02 20.25
N ILE A 70 6.27 10.86 18.94
CA ILE A 70 7.33 10.05 18.33
C ILE A 70 8.49 10.95 17.89
N ILE A 71 9.72 10.45 17.99
CA ILE A 71 10.89 11.01 17.32
C ILE A 71 11.14 10.20 16.05
N GLU A 72 11.06 10.84 14.89
CA GLU A 72 11.51 10.26 13.62
C GLU A 72 12.95 10.71 13.36
N LEU A 73 13.86 9.75 13.19
CA LEU A 73 15.23 10.02 12.78
C LEU A 73 15.39 9.66 11.30
N THR A 74 15.83 10.62 10.50
CA THR A 74 16.15 10.41 9.09
C THR A 74 17.65 10.35 8.90
N HIS A 75 18.12 9.21 8.40
CA HIS A 75 19.52 8.98 8.09
C HIS A 75 19.70 8.87 6.58
N ASN A 76 20.52 9.75 6.00
CA ASN A 76 20.92 9.65 4.60
C ASN A 76 22.21 8.84 4.49
N TYR A 77 22.25 7.86 3.58
CA TYR A 77 23.38 6.94 3.53
C TYR A 77 24.71 7.64 3.24
N GLY A 78 25.74 7.32 4.02
CA GLY A 78 27.08 7.83 3.87
C GLY A 78 27.40 9.01 4.79
N THR A 79 26.42 9.67 5.40
CA THR A 79 26.66 10.77 6.35
C THR A 79 27.44 10.32 7.58
N GLU A 80 27.28 9.07 8.00
CA GLU A 80 27.97 8.46 9.12
C GLU A 80 29.49 8.36 8.89
N ASN A 81 29.90 8.29 7.62
CA ASN A 81 31.30 8.18 7.22
C ASN A 81 31.91 9.53 6.80
N ASP A 82 31.10 10.59 6.73
CA ASP A 82 31.57 11.92 6.34
C ASP A 82 31.98 12.76 7.58
N PRO A 83 33.28 13.03 7.79
CA PRO A 83 33.73 13.84 8.92
C PRO A 83 33.27 15.30 8.83
N ASN A 84 32.91 15.78 7.64
CA ASN A 84 32.50 17.16 7.39
C ASN A 84 30.98 17.34 7.35
N TYR A 85 30.21 16.27 7.42
CA TYR A 85 28.75 16.36 7.48
C TYR A 85 28.33 17.11 8.74
N LYS A 86 27.56 18.20 8.54
CA LYS A 86 27.06 19.08 9.60
C LYS A 86 25.55 19.16 9.51
N ILE A 87 24.93 19.18 10.69
CA ILE A 87 23.50 19.31 10.87
C ILE A 87 23.21 20.68 11.49
N ALA A 88 22.16 21.35 11.01
CA ALA A 88 21.62 22.53 11.63
C ALA A 88 20.70 22.13 12.79
N ASN A 89 21.19 22.27 14.02
CA ASN A 89 20.42 21.92 15.23
C ASN A 89 19.28 22.89 15.58
N GLY A 90 19.04 23.91 14.75
CA GLY A 90 17.96 24.88 14.93
C GLY A 90 18.27 26.07 15.87
N ASN A 91 19.38 26.05 16.60
CA ASN A 91 19.66 27.04 17.65
C ASN A 91 20.77 28.05 17.32
N SER A 92 21.44 27.89 16.18
CA SER A 92 22.53 28.76 15.71
C SER A 92 22.33 29.19 14.26
N GLU A 93 23.00 30.27 13.86
CA GLU A 93 23.03 30.71 12.45
C GLU A 93 24.18 30.05 11.67
N PRO A 94 24.00 29.75 10.37
CA PRO A 94 22.72 29.69 9.65
C PRO A 94 21.93 28.44 10.09
N GLY A 95 20.61 28.58 10.25
CA GLY A 95 19.76 27.44 10.63
C GLY A 95 18.82 27.68 11.80
N LYS A 96 18.73 28.91 12.31
CA LYS A 96 17.91 29.23 13.48
C LYS A 96 16.42 29.10 13.16
N GLY A 97 15.72 28.21 13.86
CA GLY A 97 14.30 27.95 13.65
C GLY A 97 13.76 26.98 14.69
N PHE A 98 13.91 25.68 14.44
CA PHE A 98 13.68 24.61 15.42
C PHE A 98 14.39 24.89 16.75
N GLY A 99 13.75 24.64 17.89
CA GLY A 99 14.32 24.87 19.21
C GLY A 99 14.84 23.58 19.82
N HIS A 100 13.93 22.68 20.17
CA HIS A 100 14.25 21.47 20.90
C HIS A 100 13.11 20.48 20.80
N VAL A 101 13.40 19.22 21.14
CA VAL A 101 12.37 18.29 21.62
C VAL A 101 12.45 18.22 23.13
N CYS A 102 11.34 17.89 23.79
CA CYS A 102 11.27 17.82 25.24
C CYS A 102 10.83 16.44 25.70
N VAL A 103 11.49 15.95 26.74
CA VAL A 103 11.13 14.75 27.47
C VAL A 103 10.73 15.14 28.89
N SER A 104 9.54 14.74 29.32
CA SER A 104 9.16 14.86 30.72
C SER A 104 9.50 13.58 31.47
N VAL A 105 10.04 13.73 32.68
CA VAL A 105 10.59 12.63 33.49
C VAL A 105 9.97 12.62 34.88
N ASP A 106 9.88 11.46 35.51
CA ASP A 106 9.38 11.33 36.89
C ASP A 106 10.25 12.07 37.91
N ASN A 107 11.58 12.06 37.69
CA ASN A 107 12.58 12.67 38.54
C ASN A 107 13.71 13.28 37.69
N ILE A 108 13.73 14.61 37.59
CA ILE A 108 14.69 15.35 36.76
C ILE A 108 16.13 15.25 37.28
N GLN A 109 16.34 15.22 38.60
CA GLN A 109 17.68 15.13 39.19
C GLN A 109 18.34 13.79 38.85
N ALA A 110 17.61 12.68 39.07
CA ALA A 110 18.09 11.34 38.76
C ALA A 110 18.25 11.12 37.24
N ALA A 111 17.34 11.63 36.42
CA ALA A 111 17.44 11.59 34.96
C ALA A 111 18.70 12.30 34.45
N CYS A 112 18.95 13.52 34.91
CA CYS A 112 20.13 14.28 34.53
C CYS A 112 21.41 13.60 35.01
N SER A 113 21.44 13.11 36.25
CA SER A 113 22.61 12.38 36.79
C SER A 113 22.93 11.15 35.94
N ARG A 114 21.91 10.37 35.56
CA ARG A 114 22.07 9.20 34.70
C ARG A 114 22.63 9.55 33.31
N LEU A 115 22.23 10.68 32.72
CA LEU A 115 22.78 11.17 31.46
C LEU A 115 24.24 11.64 31.60
N GLU A 116 24.56 12.37 32.68
CA GLU A 116 25.92 12.82 32.97
C GLU A 116 26.87 11.64 33.23
N ASP A 117 26.44 10.65 34.01
CA ASP A 117 27.21 9.44 34.31
C ASP A 117 27.49 8.60 33.04
N ALA A 118 26.57 8.63 32.08
CA ALA A 118 26.75 8.00 30.77
C ALA A 118 27.61 8.84 29.80
N GLY A 119 28.04 10.05 30.21
CA GLY A 119 28.91 10.92 29.43
C GLY A 119 28.20 11.79 28.39
N TYR A 120 26.86 11.90 28.44
CA TYR A 120 26.14 12.77 27.53
C TYR A 120 26.35 14.24 27.86
N LYS A 121 26.42 15.07 26.82
CA LYS A 121 26.71 16.50 26.94
C LYS A 121 25.43 17.28 27.25
N PHE A 122 25.60 18.44 27.85
CA PHE A 122 24.51 19.36 28.16
C PHE A 122 24.82 20.73 27.58
N GLN A 123 23.78 21.36 27.02
CA GLN A 123 23.78 22.79 26.75
C GLN A 123 23.56 23.60 28.04
N LYS A 124 22.72 23.08 28.94
CA LYS A 124 22.46 23.64 30.26
C LYS A 124 22.20 22.50 31.23
N LYS A 125 23.03 22.38 32.26
CA LYS A 125 22.79 21.44 33.36
C LYS A 125 21.72 21.95 34.31
N LEU A 126 21.20 21.03 35.14
CA LEU A 126 20.25 21.39 36.19
C LEU A 126 20.88 22.31 37.25
N THR A 127 22.19 22.19 37.46
CA THR A 127 22.97 23.01 38.40
C THR A 127 23.33 24.39 37.85
N ASP A 128 23.11 24.64 36.56
CA ASP A 128 23.52 25.88 35.90
C ASP A 128 22.47 26.98 36.09
N GLY A 129 22.92 28.14 36.55
CA GLY A 129 22.06 29.30 36.81
C GLY A 129 21.13 29.12 38.01
N ARG A 130 20.09 29.96 38.07
CA ARG A 130 19.12 29.97 39.18
C ARG A 130 17.93 29.01 38.96
N MET A 131 17.63 28.65 37.71
CA MET A 131 16.50 27.80 37.36
C MET A 131 16.91 26.32 37.40
N ARG A 132 16.39 25.60 38.40
CA ARG A 132 16.68 24.19 38.70
C ARG A 132 15.54 23.22 38.34
N SER A 133 14.59 23.68 37.54
CA SER A 133 13.42 22.89 37.09
C SER A 133 13.54 22.43 35.64
N ILE A 134 14.68 22.70 34.98
CA ILE A 134 14.90 22.44 33.56
C ILE A 134 16.39 22.18 33.27
N ALA A 135 16.64 21.23 32.38
CA ALA A 135 17.96 20.97 31.80
C ALA A 135 17.84 20.76 30.29
N PHE A 136 18.93 20.96 29.55
CA PHE A 136 19.02 20.72 28.12
C PHE A 136 20.21 19.80 27.85
N ALA A 137 19.92 18.52 27.59
CA ALA A 137 20.90 17.57 27.08
C ALA A 137 21.13 17.81 25.58
N LEU A 138 22.27 17.38 25.08
CA LEU A 138 22.59 17.36 23.66
C LEU A 138 22.53 15.92 23.17
N ASP A 139 21.74 15.68 22.12
CA ASP A 139 21.82 14.42 21.39
C ASP A 139 23.15 14.34 20.60
N PRO A 140 23.47 13.18 19.98
CA PRO A 140 24.74 13.00 19.26
C PRO A 140 24.96 14.00 18.11
N ASP A 141 23.89 14.53 17.53
CA ASP A 141 23.91 15.47 16.42
C ASP A 141 23.83 16.95 16.90
N GLY A 142 23.75 17.18 18.21
CA GLY A 142 23.76 18.49 18.84
C GLY A 142 22.39 19.16 18.92
N TYR A 143 21.30 18.46 18.65
CA TYR A 143 19.95 18.93 18.97
C TYR A 143 19.76 19.01 20.47
N TRP A 144 18.99 20.02 20.89
CA TRP A 144 18.67 20.21 22.28
C TRP A 144 17.51 19.29 22.66
N VAL A 145 17.70 18.55 23.75
CA VAL A 145 16.66 17.74 24.39
C VAL A 145 16.38 18.35 25.75
N GLU A 146 15.28 19.08 25.83
CA GLU A 146 14.79 19.66 27.08
C GLU A 146 14.30 18.54 28.00
N ILE A 147 14.64 18.63 29.28
CA ILE A 147 14.23 17.69 30.31
C ILE A 147 13.46 18.48 31.37
N ILE A 148 12.20 18.09 31.59
CA ILE A 148 11.30 18.71 32.58
C ILE A 148 10.76 17.67 33.55
N ALA A 149 10.44 18.09 34.78
CA ALA A 149 9.89 17.18 35.79
C ALA A 149 8.36 17.05 35.66
N GLN A 150 7.86 15.83 35.81
CA GLN A 150 6.43 15.52 36.01
C GLN A 150 5.98 15.76 37.46
N ASN A 151 6.91 15.71 38.41
CA ASN A 151 6.68 15.89 39.83
C ASN A 151 7.43 17.13 40.37
N PRO A 152 6.96 17.76 41.47
CA PRO A 152 7.67 18.88 42.09
C PRO A 152 9.10 18.49 42.48
N VAL A 153 10.07 19.33 42.08
CA VAL A 153 11.51 19.07 42.22
C VAL A 153 11.92 18.89 43.69
N ASP A 154 11.25 19.58 44.61
CA ASP A 154 11.43 19.50 46.06
C ASP A 154 10.95 18.16 46.64
N LYS A 155 9.94 17.53 46.02
CA LYS A 155 9.41 16.24 46.49
C LYS A 155 10.23 15.04 46.02
N THR A 156 11.03 15.21 44.97
CA THR A 156 11.93 14.18 44.45
C THR A 156 13.37 14.35 44.94
N GLU A 157 13.61 15.33 45.82
CA GLU A 157 14.93 15.60 46.37
C GLU A 157 15.46 14.39 47.17
N GLY A 158 16.66 13.92 46.83
CA GLY A 158 17.30 12.76 47.46
C GLY A 158 16.96 11.40 46.83
N VAL A 159 15.99 11.32 45.93
CA VAL A 159 15.71 10.10 45.15
C VAL A 159 16.77 9.96 44.04
N LYS A 160 17.53 8.85 44.06
CA LYS A 160 18.68 8.62 43.17
C LYS A 160 18.36 7.87 41.88
N GLU A 161 17.17 7.28 41.79
CA GLU A 161 16.73 6.50 40.64
C GLU A 161 15.57 7.20 39.92
N THR A 162 15.37 6.84 38.67
CA THR A 162 14.34 7.39 37.79
C THR A 162 13.75 6.23 36.97
N ASP A 163 12.43 6.22 36.81
CA ASP A 163 11.74 5.21 36.03
C ASP A 163 11.55 5.68 34.58
N VAL A 164 12.45 5.24 33.70
CA VAL A 164 12.37 5.55 32.26
C VAL A 164 11.07 5.05 31.61
N GLN A 165 10.32 4.15 32.24
CA GLN A 165 9.04 3.67 31.73
C GLN A 165 7.93 4.73 31.85
N THR A 166 8.08 5.74 32.71
CA THR A 166 7.09 6.81 32.90
C THR A 166 7.40 8.07 32.10
N TYR A 167 8.53 8.10 31.40
CA TYR A 167 8.93 9.25 30.60
C TYR A 167 7.98 9.45 29.43
N ARG A 168 7.89 10.69 28.93
CA ARG A 168 7.01 11.07 27.84
C ARG A 168 7.74 11.99 26.88
N MET A 169 7.56 11.80 25.58
CA MET A 169 7.96 12.80 24.59
C MET A 169 6.91 13.90 24.65
N ASN A 170 7.23 14.98 25.36
CA ASN A 170 6.27 15.97 25.77
C ASN A 170 5.92 16.94 24.66
N HIS A 171 6.93 17.61 24.08
CA HIS A 171 6.70 18.62 23.07
C HIS A 171 7.87 18.79 22.10
N THR A 172 7.57 19.42 20.96
CA THR A 172 8.52 19.91 19.98
C THR A 172 8.41 21.42 19.90
N MET A 173 9.53 22.13 20.04
CA MET A 173 9.58 23.58 19.97
C MET A 173 10.05 24.06 18.59
N ILE A 174 9.28 24.96 18.00
CA ILE A 174 9.69 25.72 16.81
C ILE A 174 9.51 27.23 17.07
N ARG A 175 10.37 28.03 16.46
CA ARG A 175 10.24 29.49 16.49
C ARG A 175 9.36 29.98 15.35
N ILE A 176 8.48 30.92 15.66
CA ILE A 176 7.52 31.49 14.73
C ILE A 176 7.69 33.01 14.64
N LYS A 177 7.50 33.55 13.44
CA LYS A 177 7.64 34.99 13.20
C LYS A 177 6.48 35.78 13.77
N ASP A 178 5.27 35.25 13.66
CA ASP A 178 4.03 35.96 13.97
C ASP A 178 3.09 35.04 14.77
N ALA A 179 2.91 35.37 16.05
CA ALA A 179 2.07 34.60 16.96
C ALA A 179 0.61 34.53 16.50
N GLU A 180 0.04 35.63 16.00
CA GLU A 180 -1.37 35.68 15.62
C GLU A 180 -1.64 34.74 14.44
N LYS A 181 -0.82 34.85 13.38
CA LYS A 181 -0.96 34.00 12.19
C LYS A 181 -0.72 32.53 12.49
N SER A 182 0.31 32.24 13.29
CA SER A 182 0.66 30.86 13.64
C SER A 182 -0.42 30.23 14.51
N LEU A 183 -0.92 30.94 15.53
CA LEU A 183 -2.01 30.44 16.38
C LEU A 183 -3.29 30.22 15.57
N ALA A 184 -3.65 31.14 14.67
CA ALA A 184 -4.81 30.97 13.79
C ALA A 184 -4.64 29.72 12.90
N PHE A 185 -3.45 29.52 12.32
CA PHE A 185 -3.18 28.34 11.51
C PHE A 185 -3.30 27.04 12.32
N TYR A 186 -2.57 26.90 13.43
CA TYR A 186 -2.56 25.65 14.18
C TYR A 186 -3.91 25.34 14.84
N LYS A 187 -4.70 26.36 15.22
CA LYS A 187 -6.05 26.17 15.76
C LYS A 187 -7.09 25.91 14.68
N ASP A 188 -7.17 26.78 13.67
CA ASP A 188 -8.29 26.78 12.72
C ASP A 188 -8.04 25.87 11.52
N VAL A 189 -6.78 25.64 11.17
CA VAL A 189 -6.37 24.71 10.10
C VAL A 189 -6.00 23.35 10.70
N MET A 190 -5.08 23.28 11.66
CA MET A 190 -4.65 21.99 12.20
C MET A 190 -5.56 21.43 13.31
N GLY A 191 -6.54 22.19 13.78
CA GLY A 191 -7.50 21.72 14.80
C GLY A 191 -6.90 21.56 16.19
N MET A 192 -5.73 22.13 16.47
CA MET A 192 -5.08 22.03 17.77
C MET A 192 -5.75 22.96 18.78
N ASN A 193 -5.70 22.56 20.05
CA ASN A 193 -6.15 23.40 21.15
C ASN A 193 -4.94 24.05 21.82
N LEU A 194 -5.05 25.35 22.13
CA LEU A 194 -4.09 26.04 22.97
C LEU A 194 -4.21 25.51 24.41
N LYS A 195 -3.15 24.88 24.91
CA LYS A 195 -3.10 24.21 26.21
C LYS A 195 -2.55 25.10 27.31
N ARG A 196 -1.52 25.89 26.99
CA ARG A 196 -0.82 26.74 27.94
C ARG A 196 -0.18 27.92 27.20
N VAL A 197 -0.19 29.08 27.85
CA VAL A 197 0.61 30.25 27.46
C VAL A 197 1.61 30.52 28.58
N SER A 198 2.87 30.76 28.21
CA SER A 198 3.87 31.28 29.14
C SER A 198 4.33 32.64 28.64
N GLU A 199 3.87 33.69 29.31
CA GLU A 199 4.28 35.06 29.00
C GLU A 199 5.62 35.38 29.66
N ASN A 200 6.65 35.70 28.88
CA ASN A 200 7.97 36.06 29.38
C ASN A 200 8.34 37.48 28.92
N LYS A 201 7.51 38.45 29.33
CA LYS A 201 7.63 39.86 28.92
C LYS A 201 9.02 40.43 29.17
N ASP A 202 9.61 40.16 30.33
CA ASP A 202 10.94 40.66 30.69
C ASP A 202 12.07 40.06 29.83
N ALA A 203 11.83 38.89 29.24
CA ALA A 203 12.77 38.22 28.34
C ALA A 203 12.42 38.41 26.85
N ASN A 204 11.40 39.23 26.53
CA ASN A 204 10.93 39.55 25.18
C ASN A 204 10.48 38.36 24.32
N PHE A 205 9.88 37.34 24.92
CA PHE A 205 9.25 36.25 24.18
C PHE A 205 8.02 35.68 24.88
N ASN A 206 7.17 35.00 24.13
CA ASN A 206 6.08 34.17 24.64
C ASN A 206 6.20 32.74 24.11
N LEU A 207 5.74 31.79 24.94
CA LEU A 207 5.61 30.39 24.56
C LEU A 207 4.13 30.02 24.49
N TYR A 208 3.75 29.30 23.44
CA TYR A 208 2.39 28.79 23.25
C TYR A 208 2.45 27.27 23.06
N PHE A 209 1.80 26.53 23.94
CA PHE A 209 1.75 25.07 23.86
C PHE A 209 0.42 24.65 23.25
N LEU A 210 0.46 23.96 22.10
CA LEU A 210 -0.70 23.46 21.39
C LEU A 210 -0.67 21.94 21.28
N GLY A 211 -1.85 21.32 21.23
CA GLY A 211 -1.96 19.89 20.98
C GLY A 211 -3.42 19.43 20.96
N TYR A 212 -3.62 18.12 20.88
CA TYR A 212 -4.95 17.51 20.81
C TYR A 212 -5.45 17.04 22.19
N GLY A 213 -6.66 16.50 22.25
CA GLY A 213 -7.25 16.01 23.50
C GLY A 213 -7.73 17.10 24.48
N PRO A 214 -7.95 16.76 25.76
CA PRO A 214 -8.56 17.66 26.75
C PRO A 214 -7.68 18.87 27.11
N PRO A 215 -8.24 19.99 27.60
CA PRO A 215 -7.46 21.16 28.04
C PRO A 215 -6.47 20.78 29.15
N ALA A 216 -5.41 21.59 29.32
CA ALA A 216 -4.51 21.45 30.46
C ALA A 216 -5.20 21.94 31.75
N PRO A 217 -4.80 21.45 32.93
CA PRO A 217 -5.30 21.99 34.19
C PRO A 217 -4.87 23.45 34.38
N ASP A 218 -5.74 24.26 34.98
CA ASP A 218 -5.50 25.70 35.23
C ASP A 218 -4.34 25.94 36.21
N HIS A 219 -4.04 24.95 37.05
CA HIS A 219 -2.98 24.99 38.06
C HIS A 219 -2.21 23.68 38.09
N SER A 220 -0.91 23.77 38.39
CA SER A 220 -0.04 22.63 38.67
C SER A 220 0.75 22.89 39.94
N ALA A 221 1.29 21.84 40.55
CA ALA A 221 2.14 21.99 41.72
C ALA A 221 3.37 22.87 41.41
N ASN A 222 3.86 23.60 42.42
CA ASN A 222 4.97 24.53 42.25
C ASN A 222 6.17 23.85 41.56
N GLY A 223 6.68 24.49 40.50
CA GLY A 223 7.85 24.01 39.76
C GLY A 223 7.58 22.89 38.75
N VAL A 224 6.32 22.44 38.59
CA VAL A 224 5.91 21.49 37.55
C VAL A 224 5.32 22.24 36.36
N ASN A 225 5.63 21.81 35.14
CA ASN A 225 4.96 22.34 33.97
C ASN A 225 3.52 21.79 33.91
N PRO A 226 2.46 22.62 33.79
CA PRO A 226 1.06 22.15 33.74
C PRO A 226 0.75 21.15 32.63
N VAL A 227 1.61 21.06 31.62
CA VAL A 227 1.49 20.09 30.52
C VAL A 227 2.52 18.97 30.58
N ALA A 228 3.28 18.82 31.67
CA ALA A 228 4.34 17.80 31.81
C ALA A 228 3.81 16.35 31.68
N ASP A 229 2.52 16.13 31.95
CA ASP A 229 1.86 14.84 31.80
C ASP A 229 1.35 14.59 30.36
N ARG A 230 1.65 15.44 29.39
CA ARG A 230 1.23 15.24 28.00
C ARG A 230 2.29 14.57 27.15
N GLU A 231 1.83 13.97 26.05
CA GLU A 231 2.64 13.50 24.93
C GLU A 231 2.25 14.29 23.68
N GLY A 232 3.22 14.60 22.82
CA GLY A 232 2.97 15.19 21.50
C GLY A 232 2.32 16.57 21.54
N LEU A 233 3.02 17.57 22.09
CA LEU A 233 2.63 18.97 21.97
C LEU A 233 3.54 19.72 20.99
N LEU A 234 3.01 20.80 20.44
CA LEU A 234 3.77 21.78 19.69
C LEU A 234 3.97 23.02 20.58
N GLU A 235 5.22 23.37 20.85
CA GLU A 235 5.58 24.63 21.48
C GLU A 235 5.97 25.65 20.40
N LEU A 236 5.27 26.78 20.36
CA LEU A 236 5.61 27.91 19.51
C LEU A 236 6.30 28.97 20.34
N THR A 237 7.54 29.30 19.97
CA THR A 237 8.27 30.44 20.55
C THR A 237 8.16 31.64 19.63
N TRP A 238 7.50 32.68 20.11
CA TRP A 238 7.45 33.97 19.43
C TRP A 238 8.31 34.99 20.18
N ASN A 239 9.31 35.54 19.48
CA ASN A 239 10.15 36.63 19.98
C ASN A 239 9.54 37.96 19.57
N TYR A 240 9.44 38.91 20.50
CA TYR A 240 8.73 40.16 20.26
C TYR A 240 9.33 40.95 19.10
N GLY A 241 8.47 41.42 18.20
CA GLY A 241 8.84 42.30 17.09
C GLY A 241 9.28 41.58 15.82
N THR A 242 9.42 40.24 15.82
CA THR A 242 9.77 39.49 14.59
C THR A 242 8.70 39.63 13.50
N GLU A 243 7.45 39.82 13.89
CA GLU A 243 6.31 40.04 13.00
C GLU A 243 6.38 41.38 12.24
N LYS A 244 7.10 42.36 12.79
CA LYS A 244 7.23 43.73 12.23
C LYS A 244 8.33 43.82 11.18
N ASP A 245 9.31 42.92 11.21
CA ASP A 245 10.38 42.87 10.22
C ASP A 245 9.91 42.06 8.99
N LYS A 246 9.72 42.74 7.86
CA LYS A 246 9.30 42.11 6.60
C LYS A 246 10.32 41.11 6.06
N GLY A 247 11.62 41.34 6.28
CA GLY A 247 12.71 40.50 5.79
C GLY A 247 13.06 39.33 6.71
N PHE A 248 12.65 39.40 7.97
CA PHE A 248 12.92 38.34 8.95
C PHE A 248 12.22 37.03 8.58
N LYS A 249 12.95 35.91 8.72
CA LYS A 249 12.44 34.55 8.55
C LYS A 249 13.23 33.60 9.47
N TYR A 250 12.55 32.59 10.00
CA TYR A 250 13.23 31.44 10.59
C TYR A 250 13.61 30.43 9.50
N HIS A 251 14.58 29.57 9.82
CA HIS A 251 14.97 28.45 8.99
C HIS A 251 13.97 27.30 9.13
N ASP A 252 13.45 26.79 8.02
CA ASP A 252 12.45 25.70 7.99
C ASP A 252 13.03 24.31 8.30
N GLY A 253 14.37 24.21 8.32
CA GLY A 253 15.14 22.98 8.57
C GLY A 253 15.45 22.13 7.34
N ASN A 254 14.81 22.42 6.19
CA ASN A 254 14.98 21.69 4.93
C ASN A 254 15.86 22.41 3.90
N ALA A 255 16.00 23.73 4.02
CA ALA A 255 17.05 24.46 3.31
C ALA A 255 18.46 24.08 3.83
N GLU A 256 19.50 24.31 3.04
CA GLU A 256 20.89 24.09 3.49
C GLU A 256 21.35 25.21 4.44
N PRO A 257 22.01 24.89 5.57
CA PRO A 257 22.29 23.55 6.08
C PRO A 257 21.04 22.86 6.67
N GLN A 258 20.84 21.59 6.32
CA GLN A 258 19.66 20.83 6.76
C GLN A 258 19.76 20.36 8.22
N GLY A 259 18.59 20.14 8.83
CA GLY A 259 18.47 19.55 10.17
C GLY A 259 17.06 19.04 10.41
N PHE A 260 16.31 19.72 11.27
CA PHE A 260 14.88 19.45 11.49
C PHE A 260 14.13 19.30 10.16
N GLY A 261 13.31 18.26 10.01
CA GLY A 261 12.58 17.99 8.78
C GLY A 261 11.17 18.56 8.81
N HIS A 262 10.34 18.03 9.70
CA HIS A 262 8.92 18.34 9.76
C HIS A 262 8.34 17.94 11.10
N ILE A 263 7.19 18.50 11.43
CA ILE A 263 6.26 17.86 12.37
C ILE A 263 5.28 17.00 11.57
N CYS A 264 4.63 16.04 12.22
CA CYS A 264 3.60 15.23 11.59
C CYS A 264 2.30 15.22 12.39
N VAL A 265 1.20 15.31 11.66
CA VAL A 265 -0.16 15.16 12.20
C VAL A 265 -0.80 13.92 11.57
N SER A 266 -1.20 12.96 12.41
CA SER A 266 -2.04 11.85 11.96
C SER A 266 -3.50 12.26 11.98
N VAL A 267 -4.24 11.94 10.93
CA VAL A 267 -5.64 12.36 10.72
C VAL A 267 -6.59 11.18 10.66
N ASP A 268 -7.88 11.43 10.89
CA ASP A 268 -8.93 10.40 10.89
C ASP A 268 -9.26 9.87 9.49
N ASP A 269 -9.25 10.74 8.49
CA ASP A 269 -9.43 10.43 7.07
C ASP A 269 -8.51 11.35 6.25
N LEU A 270 -7.49 10.76 5.63
CA LEU A 270 -6.44 11.50 4.93
C LEU A 270 -6.96 12.28 3.72
N ASP A 271 -7.87 11.69 2.94
CA ASP A 271 -8.45 12.34 1.76
C ASP A 271 -9.36 13.51 2.18
N ALA A 272 -10.21 13.30 3.19
CA ALA A 272 -11.09 14.34 3.71
C ALA A 272 -10.29 15.48 4.38
N ALA A 273 -9.22 15.17 5.11
CA ALA A 273 -8.31 16.16 5.68
C ALA A 273 -7.66 17.01 4.59
N CYS A 274 -7.17 16.37 3.52
CA CYS A 274 -6.59 17.08 2.38
C CYS A 274 -7.62 17.99 1.69
N ALA A 275 -8.84 17.52 1.49
CA ALA A 275 -9.92 18.35 0.92
C ALA A 275 -10.21 19.58 1.80
N ARG A 276 -10.22 19.42 3.13
CA ARG A 276 -10.38 20.54 4.07
C ARG A 276 -9.22 21.54 3.99
N PHE A 277 -7.98 21.07 3.79
CA PHE A 277 -6.82 21.96 3.60
C PHE A 277 -6.89 22.76 2.30
N GLU A 278 -7.47 22.20 1.24
CA GLU A 278 -7.75 22.94 0.00
C GLU A 278 -8.78 24.05 0.22
N GLU A 279 -9.89 23.75 0.92
CA GLU A 279 -10.91 24.74 1.27
C GLU A 279 -10.32 25.89 2.11
N LYS A 280 -9.44 25.55 3.06
CA LYS A 280 -8.70 26.50 3.90
C LYS A 280 -7.56 27.22 3.16
N LYS A 281 -7.32 26.92 1.88
CA LYS A 281 -6.27 27.54 1.03
C LYS A 281 -4.88 27.44 1.65
N VAL A 282 -4.58 26.29 2.25
CA VAL A 282 -3.27 26.01 2.86
C VAL A 282 -2.19 25.98 1.78
N SER A 283 -0.97 26.39 2.11
CA SER A 283 0.19 26.25 1.23
C SER A 283 0.65 24.80 1.21
N TRP A 284 0.87 24.24 0.02
CA TRP A 284 1.22 22.83 -0.16
C TRP A 284 2.68 22.66 -0.51
N LYS A 285 3.32 21.67 0.11
CA LYS A 285 4.62 21.15 -0.31
C LYS A 285 4.47 19.92 -1.21
N LYS A 286 3.51 19.04 -0.90
CA LYS A 286 3.19 17.83 -1.68
C LYS A 286 1.74 17.43 -1.47
N ARG A 287 1.01 17.18 -2.55
CA ARG A 287 -0.36 16.65 -2.53
C ARG A 287 -0.36 15.12 -2.57
N LEU A 288 -1.51 14.51 -2.27
CA LEU A 288 -1.71 13.07 -2.51
C LEU A 288 -1.61 12.76 -4.02
N THR A 289 -2.08 13.66 -4.88
CA THR A 289 -2.01 13.52 -6.35
C THR A 289 -0.60 13.63 -6.92
N ASP A 290 0.38 14.08 -6.14
CA ASP A 290 1.74 14.31 -6.62
C ASP A 290 2.63 13.07 -6.43
N GLY A 291 3.54 12.83 -7.37
CA GLY A 291 4.51 11.73 -7.29
C GLY A 291 3.88 10.33 -7.24
N ARG A 292 4.68 9.33 -6.86
CA ARG A 292 4.22 7.92 -6.75
C ARG A 292 3.57 7.58 -5.40
N MET A 293 3.94 8.28 -4.34
CA MET A 293 3.47 8.01 -2.98
C MET A 293 2.15 8.74 -2.72
N LYS A 294 1.06 7.98 -2.57
CA LYS A 294 -0.33 8.47 -2.50
C LYS A 294 -0.92 8.49 -1.09
N ASN A 295 -0.17 8.04 -0.09
CA ASN A 295 -0.61 7.86 1.29
C ASN A 295 -0.03 8.89 2.27
N ILE A 296 0.65 9.92 1.77
CA ILE A 296 1.28 10.99 2.56
C ILE A 296 1.14 12.31 1.82
N ALA A 297 0.76 13.35 2.56
CA ALA A 297 0.73 14.74 2.11
C ALA A 297 1.68 15.61 2.94
N PHE A 298 2.13 16.73 2.37
CA PHE A 298 2.88 17.75 3.09
C PHE A 298 2.30 19.13 2.84
N VAL A 299 1.99 19.83 3.91
CA VAL A 299 1.55 21.23 3.91
C VAL A 299 2.61 22.10 4.59
N LEU A 300 2.52 23.41 4.38
CA LEU A 300 3.41 24.40 4.97
C LEU A 300 2.64 25.24 5.98
N ASP A 301 3.28 25.50 7.11
CA ASP A 301 2.80 26.48 8.08
C ASP A 301 3.14 27.93 7.64
N PRO A 302 2.71 28.96 8.38
CA PRO A 302 2.97 30.36 8.02
C PRO A 302 4.44 30.76 7.93
N ASP A 303 5.33 30.05 8.62
CA ASP A 303 6.79 30.28 8.63
C ASP A 303 7.52 29.36 7.62
N GLY A 304 6.81 28.45 6.95
CA GLY A 304 7.34 27.55 5.93
C GLY A 304 7.82 26.21 6.46
N TYR A 305 7.58 25.89 7.74
CA TYR A 305 7.86 24.55 8.26
C TYR A 305 6.96 23.53 7.58
N TRP A 306 7.52 22.36 7.31
CA TRP A 306 6.78 21.27 6.69
C TRP A 306 5.96 20.54 7.77
N ILE A 307 4.72 20.24 7.42
CA ILE A 307 3.81 19.42 8.23
C ILE A 307 3.44 18.22 7.38
N GLU A 308 3.94 17.05 7.78
CA GLU A 308 3.51 15.78 7.20
C GLU A 308 2.11 15.43 7.70
N VAL A 309 1.27 14.90 6.81
CA VAL A 309 -0.08 14.47 7.12
C VAL A 309 -0.23 13.01 6.70
N ILE A 310 -0.53 12.16 7.68
CA ILE A 310 -0.63 10.70 7.51
C ILE A 310 -1.97 10.16 8.01
N GLN A 311 -2.38 9.01 7.48
CA GLN A 311 -3.57 8.31 7.96
C GLN A 311 -3.32 7.68 9.34
N ASN A 312 -4.18 7.97 10.32
CA ASN A 312 -4.29 7.15 11.52
C ASN A 312 -4.97 5.82 11.15
N GLU A 313 -4.20 4.73 11.16
CA GLU A 313 -4.67 3.43 10.66
C GLU A 313 -5.73 2.77 11.55
N LYS A 314 -5.79 3.14 12.84
CA LYS A 314 -6.86 2.68 13.75
C LYS A 314 -8.20 3.31 13.40
N LEU A 315 -8.20 4.56 12.95
CA LEU A 315 -9.41 5.29 12.56
C LEU A 315 -9.89 4.95 11.16
N LYS A 316 -9.00 4.52 10.27
CA LYS A 316 -9.33 4.04 8.92
C LYS A 316 -10.39 2.93 8.91
N GLN A 317 -10.39 2.04 9.91
CA GLN A 317 -11.40 0.99 10.05
C GLN A 317 -12.77 1.53 10.51
N ARG A 318 -12.82 2.67 11.21
CA ARG A 318 -14.05 3.31 11.68
C ARG A 318 -14.62 4.31 10.67
N ALA A 319 -13.78 4.94 9.85
CA ALA A 319 -14.19 5.85 8.77
C ALA A 319 -14.75 5.11 7.55
N ASN A 320 -14.27 3.89 7.26
CA ASN A 320 -14.76 3.04 6.18
C ASN A 320 -16.01 2.21 6.56
N CYS A 321 -17.08 2.86 7.00
CA CYS A 321 -18.43 2.25 7.01
C CYS A 321 -19.05 2.22 5.59
N THR A 322 -18.28 1.71 4.63
CA THR A 322 -18.85 1.02 3.47
C THR A 322 -18.32 -0.41 3.57
N PRO A 323 -19.17 -1.43 3.84
CA PRO A 323 -18.70 -2.81 3.91
C PRO A 323 -17.95 -3.14 2.61
N LYS A 324 -16.78 -3.77 2.72
CA LYS A 324 -16.03 -4.26 1.55
C LYS A 324 -16.99 -5.07 0.67
N PRO A 325 -16.99 -4.86 -0.66
CA PRO A 325 -17.84 -5.65 -1.54
C PRO A 325 -17.58 -7.14 -1.33
N LYS A 326 -18.66 -7.90 -1.15
CA LYS A 326 -18.62 -9.34 -0.89
C LYS A 326 -18.51 -10.09 -2.20
N VAL A 327 -17.52 -10.97 -2.30
CA VAL A 327 -17.25 -11.79 -3.48
C VAL A 327 -17.45 -13.24 -3.12
N LEU A 328 -18.37 -13.92 -3.81
CA LEU A 328 -18.55 -15.36 -3.69
C LEU A 328 -17.71 -16.09 -4.74
N ILE A 329 -16.95 -17.10 -4.30
CA ILE A 329 -16.19 -17.99 -5.17
C ILE A 329 -16.58 -19.44 -4.85
N PRO A 330 -17.52 -20.04 -5.61
CA PRO A 330 -17.97 -21.42 -5.38
C PRO A 330 -17.01 -22.50 -5.90
N GLU A 331 -15.97 -22.10 -6.64
CA GLU A 331 -15.05 -23.01 -7.34
C GLU A 331 -13.59 -22.75 -6.96
N LYS A 332 -12.67 -23.65 -7.33
CA LYS A 332 -11.24 -23.49 -7.05
C LYS A 332 -10.62 -22.37 -7.91
N VAL A 333 -9.99 -21.39 -7.25
CA VAL A 333 -9.16 -20.34 -7.86
C VAL A 333 -7.72 -20.48 -7.36
N SER A 334 -6.74 -19.97 -8.10
CA SER A 334 -5.33 -20.01 -7.66
C SER A 334 -5.11 -19.15 -6.41
N PRO A 335 -4.18 -19.55 -5.50
CA PRO A 335 -3.83 -18.74 -4.34
C PRO A 335 -3.43 -17.30 -4.68
N ASP A 336 -2.66 -17.11 -5.75
CA ASP A 336 -2.24 -15.77 -6.21
C ASP A 336 -3.44 -14.91 -6.62
N GLY A 337 -4.43 -15.50 -7.30
CA GLY A 337 -5.66 -14.82 -7.66
C GLY A 337 -6.49 -14.42 -6.45
N LEU A 338 -6.54 -15.27 -5.42
CA LEU A 338 -7.21 -14.99 -4.16
C LEU A 338 -6.52 -13.85 -3.39
N ALA A 339 -5.18 -13.87 -3.32
CA ALA A 339 -4.40 -12.85 -2.64
C ALA A 339 -4.65 -11.44 -3.23
N LEU A 340 -4.74 -11.34 -4.56
CA LEU A 340 -5.08 -10.09 -5.24
C LEU A 340 -6.48 -9.56 -4.87
N LEU A 341 -7.46 -10.45 -4.72
CA LEU A 341 -8.84 -10.08 -4.38
C LEU A 341 -8.97 -9.70 -2.89
N GLN A 342 -8.33 -10.45 -2.00
CA GLN A 342 -8.40 -10.24 -0.55
C GLN A 342 -7.79 -8.89 -0.10
N ALA A 343 -6.91 -8.30 -0.91
CA ALA A 343 -6.35 -6.98 -0.65
C ALA A 343 -7.43 -5.88 -0.56
N SER A 344 -8.53 -6.00 -1.31
CA SER A 344 -9.55 -4.94 -1.43
C SER A 344 -11.00 -5.42 -1.22
N LEU A 345 -11.27 -6.72 -1.23
CA LEU A 345 -12.62 -7.30 -1.21
C LEU A 345 -12.82 -8.25 -0.02
N ASP A 346 -14.08 -8.51 0.34
CA ASP A 346 -14.46 -9.57 1.30
C ASP A 346 -14.71 -10.88 0.55
N VAL A 347 -13.71 -11.76 0.53
CA VAL A 347 -13.68 -12.95 -0.34
C VAL A 347 -14.18 -14.18 0.43
N HIS A 348 -15.29 -14.76 -0.03
CA HIS A 348 -15.85 -16.00 0.50
C HIS A 348 -15.62 -17.15 -0.49
N GLU A 349 -14.64 -18.01 -0.21
CA GLU A 349 -14.40 -19.23 -0.98
C GLU A 349 -15.25 -20.39 -0.41
N ARG A 350 -16.42 -20.65 -1.02
CA ARG A 350 -17.39 -21.66 -0.56
C ARG A 350 -17.55 -22.76 -1.59
N LYS A 351 -16.67 -23.76 -1.52
CA LYS A 351 -16.62 -24.88 -2.47
C LYS A 351 -17.78 -25.85 -2.27
N GLY A 352 -18.24 -26.47 -3.36
CA GLY A 352 -19.21 -27.58 -3.31
C GLY A 352 -20.65 -27.16 -3.01
N LEU A 353 -21.01 -25.90 -3.26
CA LEU A 353 -22.39 -25.43 -3.11
C LEU A 353 -23.31 -26.12 -4.14
N SER A 354 -24.43 -26.65 -3.67
CA SER A 354 -25.50 -27.07 -4.57
C SER A 354 -26.13 -25.86 -5.27
N PRO A 355 -26.82 -26.04 -6.41
CA PRO A 355 -27.57 -24.95 -7.04
C PRO A 355 -28.56 -24.25 -6.09
N GLU A 356 -29.16 -25.00 -5.17
CA GLU A 356 -30.12 -24.51 -4.18
C GLU A 356 -29.41 -23.67 -3.10
N ASP A 357 -28.29 -24.14 -2.55
CA ASP A 357 -27.49 -23.39 -1.57
C ASP A 357 -26.94 -22.10 -2.17
N LEU A 358 -26.48 -22.17 -3.42
CA LEU A 358 -25.97 -21.01 -4.14
C LEU A 358 -27.09 -19.97 -4.34
N LEU A 359 -28.29 -20.40 -4.73
CA LEU A 359 -29.45 -19.54 -4.88
C LEU A 359 -29.87 -18.88 -3.56
N ALA A 360 -29.77 -19.60 -2.44
CA ALA A 360 -30.13 -19.08 -1.12
C ALA A 360 -29.20 -17.97 -0.63
N ILE A 361 -27.91 -18.01 -0.97
CA ILE A 361 -26.91 -17.07 -0.44
C ILE A 361 -26.54 -15.94 -1.39
N ILE A 362 -26.76 -16.08 -2.70
CA ILE A 362 -26.24 -15.13 -3.71
C ILE A 362 -26.72 -13.69 -3.50
N GLY A 363 -27.89 -13.49 -2.89
CA GLY A 363 -28.46 -12.18 -2.59
C GLY A 363 -27.59 -11.28 -1.70
N ASP A 364 -26.67 -11.88 -0.93
CA ASP A 364 -25.77 -11.17 -0.01
C ASP A 364 -24.46 -10.71 -0.65
N TYR A 365 -24.21 -11.06 -1.92
CA TYR A 365 -22.93 -10.84 -2.59
C TYR A 365 -23.02 -9.77 -3.67
N ASP A 366 -21.94 -9.00 -3.80
CA ASP A 366 -21.78 -7.95 -4.80
C ASP A 366 -21.10 -8.48 -6.08
N ALA A 367 -20.37 -9.59 -5.98
CA ALA A 367 -19.69 -10.25 -7.09
C ALA A 367 -19.71 -11.78 -6.97
N LEU A 368 -19.71 -12.46 -8.11
CA LEU A 368 -19.61 -13.92 -8.22
C LEU A 368 -18.48 -14.29 -9.18
N ILE A 369 -17.55 -15.15 -8.74
CA ILE A 369 -16.45 -15.65 -9.59
C ILE A 369 -16.62 -17.15 -9.81
N VAL A 370 -16.90 -17.55 -11.05
CA VAL A 370 -17.13 -18.96 -11.44
C VAL A 370 -16.06 -19.46 -12.40
N ARG A 371 -15.95 -20.79 -12.56
CA ARG A 371 -15.18 -21.41 -13.66
C ARG A 371 -16.10 -22.15 -14.62
N SER A 372 -16.08 -23.47 -14.63
CA SER A 372 -16.80 -24.30 -15.62
C SER A 372 -17.91 -25.13 -14.99
N GLU A 373 -17.87 -25.33 -13.67
CA GLU A 373 -18.78 -26.20 -12.95
C GLU A 373 -20.09 -25.47 -12.67
N THR A 374 -20.03 -24.27 -12.10
CA THR A 374 -21.23 -23.49 -11.74
C THR A 374 -21.97 -23.03 -12.99
N ARG A 375 -23.27 -23.32 -13.06
CA ARG A 375 -24.19 -22.75 -14.07
C ARG A 375 -24.86 -21.50 -13.51
N VAL A 376 -24.57 -20.36 -14.12
CA VAL A 376 -25.16 -19.07 -13.73
C VAL A 376 -26.43 -18.86 -14.55
N THR A 377 -27.54 -19.36 -14.04
CA THR A 377 -28.86 -19.33 -14.68
C THR A 377 -29.57 -17.99 -14.48
N ALA A 378 -30.62 -17.72 -15.27
CA ALA A 378 -31.49 -16.56 -15.08
C ALA A 378 -32.08 -16.48 -13.66
N ALA A 379 -32.45 -17.62 -13.07
CA ALA A 379 -32.97 -17.67 -11.70
C ALA A 379 -31.94 -17.23 -10.66
N LEU A 380 -30.68 -17.64 -10.82
CA LEU A 380 -29.58 -17.24 -9.94
C LEU A 380 -29.31 -15.73 -10.03
N LEU A 381 -29.27 -15.21 -11.26
CA LEU A 381 -29.05 -13.78 -11.52
C LEU A 381 -30.18 -12.92 -10.93
N ALA A 382 -31.43 -13.39 -11.02
CA ALA A 382 -32.58 -12.71 -10.42
C ALA A 382 -32.54 -12.71 -8.87
N ALA A 383 -32.02 -13.76 -8.25
CA ALA A 383 -31.85 -13.84 -6.79
C ALA A 383 -30.69 -12.95 -6.28
N GLY A 384 -29.70 -12.64 -7.13
CA GLY A 384 -28.56 -11.79 -6.83
C GLY A 384 -28.89 -10.30 -6.75
N LYS A 385 -29.73 -9.89 -5.79
CA LYS A 385 -30.24 -8.50 -5.65
C LYS A 385 -29.15 -7.43 -5.51
N ARG A 386 -27.96 -7.81 -5.01
CA ARG A 386 -26.77 -6.94 -4.86
C ARG A 386 -25.70 -7.18 -5.90
N LEU A 387 -25.85 -8.24 -6.71
CA LEU A 387 -24.84 -8.71 -7.63
C LEU A 387 -24.62 -7.65 -8.71
N LYS A 388 -23.37 -7.22 -8.90
CA LYS A 388 -22.98 -6.22 -9.92
C LYS A 388 -22.17 -6.85 -11.05
N VAL A 389 -21.44 -7.92 -10.74
CA VAL A 389 -20.53 -8.56 -11.69
C VAL A 389 -20.50 -10.08 -11.51
N VAL A 390 -20.50 -10.79 -12.62
CA VAL A 390 -20.15 -12.21 -12.72
C VAL A 390 -18.86 -12.32 -13.52
N ALA A 391 -17.80 -12.76 -12.86
CA ALA A 391 -16.52 -13.01 -13.51
C ALA A 391 -16.35 -14.51 -13.78
N ARG A 392 -16.13 -14.87 -15.04
CA ARG A 392 -15.75 -16.23 -15.42
C ARG A 392 -14.23 -16.30 -15.53
N ALA A 393 -13.58 -17.07 -14.66
CA ALA A 393 -12.15 -17.34 -14.73
C ALA A 393 -11.80 -18.34 -15.85
N GLY A 394 -11.89 -17.86 -17.09
CA GLY A 394 -11.55 -18.51 -18.35
C GLY A 394 -12.14 -17.77 -19.56
N VAL A 395 -11.94 -18.28 -20.77
CA VAL A 395 -12.31 -17.59 -22.03
C VAL A 395 -13.80 -17.62 -22.34
N GLY A 396 -14.40 -18.80 -22.47
CA GLY A 396 -15.84 -18.92 -22.76
C GLY A 396 -16.71 -18.53 -21.57
N VAL A 397 -17.90 -18.01 -21.85
CA VAL A 397 -18.95 -17.68 -20.86
C VAL A 397 -20.20 -18.55 -21.05
N ASP A 398 -20.02 -19.72 -21.68
CA ASP A 398 -21.08 -20.65 -22.10
C ASP A 398 -21.96 -21.13 -20.93
N ASN A 399 -21.44 -21.07 -19.70
CA ASN A 399 -22.12 -21.43 -18.46
C ASN A 399 -22.83 -20.25 -17.77
N VAL A 400 -22.90 -19.08 -18.41
CA VAL A 400 -23.52 -17.86 -17.89
C VAL A 400 -24.62 -17.40 -18.84
N ASP A 401 -25.83 -17.18 -18.32
CA ASP A 401 -26.91 -16.54 -19.08
C ASP A 401 -26.65 -15.03 -19.21
N VAL A 402 -25.88 -14.65 -20.24
CA VAL A 402 -25.45 -13.27 -20.49
C VAL A 402 -26.63 -12.33 -20.75
N GLN A 403 -27.70 -12.83 -21.39
CA GLN A 403 -28.90 -12.04 -21.68
C GLN A 403 -29.64 -11.70 -20.39
N ALA A 404 -29.84 -12.68 -19.51
CA ALA A 404 -30.43 -12.44 -18.20
C ALA A 404 -29.56 -11.50 -17.36
N ALA A 405 -28.23 -11.68 -17.36
CA ALA A 405 -27.32 -10.83 -16.60
C ALA A 405 -27.44 -9.36 -17.04
N THR A 406 -27.48 -9.13 -18.36
CA THR A 406 -27.65 -7.79 -18.94
C THR A 406 -28.99 -7.16 -18.54
N LYS A 407 -30.09 -7.93 -18.55
CA LYS A 407 -31.41 -7.47 -18.11
C LYS A 407 -31.43 -7.03 -16.64
N HIS A 408 -30.61 -7.66 -15.80
CA HIS A 408 -30.46 -7.34 -14.39
C HIS A 408 -29.40 -6.27 -14.10
N GLY A 409 -28.75 -5.70 -15.12
CA GLY A 409 -27.67 -4.70 -14.95
C GLY A 409 -26.37 -5.29 -14.40
N ILE A 410 -26.19 -6.61 -14.55
CA ILE A 410 -25.04 -7.37 -14.05
C ILE A 410 -24.02 -7.52 -15.18
N ILE A 411 -22.80 -7.03 -14.95
CA ILE A 411 -21.72 -7.13 -15.94
C ILE A 411 -21.16 -8.56 -15.94
N VAL A 412 -20.99 -9.15 -17.12
CA VAL A 412 -20.28 -10.42 -17.29
C VAL A 412 -18.89 -10.15 -17.83
N VAL A 413 -17.86 -10.60 -17.11
CA VAL A 413 -16.44 -10.48 -17.54
C VAL A 413 -15.78 -11.85 -17.63
N ASN A 414 -14.79 -11.97 -18.50
CA ASN A 414 -14.04 -13.21 -18.72
C ASN A 414 -12.52 -12.95 -18.72
N SER A 415 -11.72 -14.01 -18.79
CA SER A 415 -10.26 -13.92 -18.97
C SER A 415 -9.88 -14.41 -20.38
N PRO A 416 -9.93 -13.54 -21.41
CA PRO A 416 -9.83 -13.93 -22.81
C PRO A 416 -8.43 -14.33 -23.26
N VAL A 417 -7.40 -14.10 -22.44
CA VAL A 417 -5.98 -14.34 -22.78
C VAL A 417 -5.35 -15.46 -21.95
N GLY A 418 -5.91 -15.77 -20.77
CA GLY A 418 -5.22 -16.53 -19.73
C GLY A 418 -4.83 -17.98 -20.07
N ASN A 419 -5.41 -18.59 -21.11
CA ASN A 419 -5.13 -19.99 -21.47
C ASN A 419 -4.77 -20.21 -22.95
N ILE A 420 -4.43 -19.15 -23.70
CA ILE A 420 -4.15 -19.28 -25.15
C ILE A 420 -3.00 -20.24 -25.41
N ASN A 421 -1.86 -20.04 -24.75
CA ASN A 421 -0.67 -20.87 -24.94
C ASN A 421 -0.92 -22.32 -24.50
N ALA A 422 -1.58 -22.51 -23.34
CA ALA A 422 -1.90 -23.84 -22.84
C ALA A 422 -2.79 -24.62 -23.82
N ALA A 423 -3.80 -23.98 -24.43
CA ALA A 423 -4.63 -24.62 -25.43
C ALA A 423 -3.84 -24.95 -26.71
N ALA A 424 -3.00 -24.03 -27.18
CA ALA A 424 -2.18 -24.26 -28.37
C ALA A 424 -1.15 -25.39 -28.18
N GLU A 425 -0.45 -25.40 -27.04
CA GLU A 425 0.48 -26.48 -26.68
C GLU A 425 -0.24 -27.82 -26.57
N HIS A 426 -1.43 -27.85 -25.99
CA HIS A 426 -2.23 -29.07 -25.88
C HIS A 426 -2.67 -29.59 -27.26
N THR A 427 -3.06 -28.70 -28.19
CA THR A 427 -3.36 -29.08 -29.57
C THR A 427 -2.17 -29.75 -30.24
N VAL A 428 -0.97 -29.16 -30.12
CA VAL A 428 0.26 -29.71 -30.71
C VAL A 428 0.66 -31.03 -30.04
N ALA A 429 0.47 -31.16 -28.72
CA ALA A 429 0.69 -32.41 -28.02
C ALA A 429 -0.24 -33.52 -28.53
N LEU A 430 -1.53 -33.24 -28.69
CA LEU A 430 -2.49 -34.19 -29.26
C LEU A 430 -2.16 -34.52 -30.71
N LEU A 431 -1.78 -33.52 -31.51
CA LEU A 431 -1.35 -33.69 -32.92
C LEU A 431 -0.23 -34.72 -33.01
N MET A 432 0.82 -34.56 -32.20
CA MET A 432 1.96 -35.49 -32.17
C MET A 432 1.56 -36.86 -31.62
N ALA A 433 0.68 -36.90 -30.61
CA ALA A 433 0.20 -38.15 -30.03
C ALA A 433 -0.57 -39.00 -31.04
N VAL A 434 -1.48 -38.39 -31.82
CA VAL A 434 -2.24 -39.10 -32.85
C VAL A 434 -1.40 -39.39 -34.09
N ALA A 435 -0.44 -38.52 -34.45
CA ALA A 435 0.49 -38.79 -35.55
C ALA A 435 1.35 -40.02 -35.27
N ARG A 436 1.77 -40.22 -34.02
CA ARG A 436 2.71 -41.28 -33.60
C ARG A 436 2.07 -42.44 -32.86
N ASN A 437 0.73 -42.53 -32.85
CA ASN A 437 -0.05 -43.57 -32.18
C ASN A 437 0.33 -43.77 -30.70
N ILE A 438 0.68 -42.68 -29.99
CA ILE A 438 1.25 -42.75 -28.63
C ILE A 438 0.26 -43.37 -27.65
N GLY A 439 -1.03 -43.00 -27.74
CA GLY A 439 -2.09 -43.53 -26.88
C GLY A 439 -2.23 -45.05 -27.02
N ASP A 440 -2.37 -45.54 -28.26
CA ASP A 440 -2.49 -46.96 -28.56
C ASP A 440 -1.22 -47.74 -28.19
N ALA A 441 -0.04 -47.17 -28.42
CA ALA A 441 1.23 -47.77 -28.04
C ALA A 441 1.36 -47.92 -26.52
N CYS A 442 0.98 -46.89 -25.76
CA CYS A 442 0.95 -46.94 -24.30
C CYS A 442 -0.03 -48.00 -23.78
N ALA A 443 -1.22 -48.07 -24.37
CA ALA A 443 -2.22 -49.09 -24.02
C ALA A 443 -1.73 -50.52 -24.35
N SER A 444 -1.11 -50.72 -25.52
CA SER A 444 -0.53 -52.00 -25.96
C SER A 444 0.56 -52.49 -24.99
N LEU A 445 1.49 -51.60 -24.61
CA LEU A 445 2.56 -51.92 -23.66
C LEU A 445 2.01 -52.25 -22.27
N LYS A 446 1.03 -51.49 -21.77
CA LYS A 446 0.35 -51.79 -20.49
C LYS A 446 -0.37 -53.14 -20.51
N ALA A 447 -0.84 -53.56 -21.69
CA ALA A 447 -1.43 -54.88 -21.90
C ALA A 447 -0.38 -55.99 -22.15
N GLY A 448 0.92 -55.70 -21.98
CA GLY A 448 2.02 -56.67 -22.13
C GLY A 448 2.36 -57.03 -23.58
N LYS A 449 1.89 -56.25 -24.56
CA LYS A 449 2.11 -56.51 -25.99
C LYS A 449 3.24 -55.64 -26.54
N TRP A 450 3.94 -56.15 -27.55
CA TRP A 450 4.99 -55.43 -28.28
C TRP A 450 4.70 -55.40 -29.78
N GLU A 451 3.94 -54.40 -30.23
CA GLU A 451 3.32 -54.36 -31.57
C GLU A 451 3.96 -53.30 -32.50
N ARG A 452 5.29 -53.32 -32.63
CA ARG A 452 6.06 -52.28 -33.36
C ARG A 452 5.56 -52.02 -34.79
N SER A 453 5.23 -53.07 -35.54
CA SER A 453 4.81 -52.96 -36.95
C SER A 453 3.41 -52.34 -37.10
N ARG A 454 2.48 -52.66 -36.21
CA ARG A 454 1.11 -52.12 -36.21
C ARG A 454 1.07 -50.63 -35.83
N LEU A 455 2.02 -50.20 -34.99
CA LEU A 455 2.03 -48.88 -34.38
C LEU A 455 2.92 -47.87 -35.11
N VAL A 456 3.32 -48.16 -36.36
CA VAL A 456 4.05 -47.20 -37.20
C VAL A 456 3.15 -45.98 -37.44
N GLY A 457 3.55 -44.85 -36.86
CA GLY A 457 2.88 -43.57 -37.05
C GLY A 457 3.28 -42.90 -38.38
N VAL A 458 2.88 -41.65 -38.53
CA VAL A 458 3.30 -40.79 -39.65
C VAL A 458 4.10 -39.61 -39.13
N GLU A 459 4.96 -39.08 -39.99
CA GLU A 459 5.63 -37.81 -39.77
C GLU A 459 4.69 -36.66 -40.13
N VAL A 460 4.79 -35.56 -39.38
CA VAL A 460 3.94 -34.36 -39.60
C VAL A 460 4.54 -33.41 -40.62
N LYS A 461 5.85 -33.44 -40.86
CA LYS A 461 6.53 -32.57 -41.83
C LYS A 461 5.98 -32.81 -43.23
N GLY A 462 5.63 -31.73 -43.93
CA GLY A 462 5.03 -31.75 -45.27
C GLY A 462 3.59 -32.28 -45.30
N LYS A 463 2.91 -32.35 -44.14
CA LYS A 463 1.48 -32.65 -44.05
C LYS A 463 0.68 -31.37 -43.85
N THR A 464 -0.57 -31.41 -44.30
CA THR A 464 -1.48 -30.27 -44.21
C THR A 464 -2.22 -30.27 -42.86
N LEU A 465 -2.02 -29.22 -42.06
CA LEU A 465 -2.83 -28.92 -40.89
C LEU A 465 -3.91 -27.90 -41.26
N ALA A 466 -5.16 -28.37 -41.24
CA ALA A 466 -6.35 -27.55 -41.38
C ALA A 466 -6.81 -26.99 -40.04
N ILE A 467 -6.97 -25.67 -39.96
CA ILE A 467 -7.41 -24.96 -38.76
C ILE A 467 -8.78 -24.32 -39.00
N VAL A 468 -9.78 -24.70 -38.20
CA VAL A 468 -11.09 -24.03 -38.19
C VAL A 468 -11.10 -23.03 -37.04
N GLY A 469 -11.13 -21.74 -37.37
CA GLY A 469 -10.99 -20.63 -36.43
C GLY A 469 -9.54 -20.17 -36.28
N LEU A 470 -9.20 -19.02 -36.88
CA LEU A 470 -7.88 -18.41 -36.90
C LEU A 470 -7.78 -17.24 -35.90
N GLY A 471 -8.37 -17.44 -34.72
CA GLY A 471 -8.20 -16.55 -33.58
C GLY A 471 -6.83 -16.69 -32.92
N LYS A 472 -6.67 -16.16 -31.70
CA LYS A 472 -5.38 -16.17 -30.98
C LYS A 472 -4.79 -17.58 -30.77
N VAL A 473 -5.64 -18.56 -30.45
CA VAL A 473 -5.20 -19.96 -30.30
C VAL A 473 -4.81 -20.55 -31.65
N GLY A 474 -5.66 -20.41 -32.67
CA GLY A 474 -5.40 -20.91 -34.03
C GLY A 474 -4.10 -20.35 -34.62
N LEU A 475 -3.84 -19.05 -34.49
CA LEU A 475 -2.58 -18.42 -34.92
C LEU A 475 -1.36 -18.95 -34.16
N THR A 476 -1.50 -19.21 -32.86
CA THR A 476 -0.40 -19.77 -32.05
C THR A 476 -0.10 -21.20 -32.45
N VAL A 477 -1.13 -22.01 -32.73
CA VAL A 477 -1.00 -23.37 -33.27
C VAL A 477 -0.34 -23.34 -34.65
N ALA A 478 -0.81 -22.47 -35.56
CA ALA A 478 -0.24 -22.31 -36.89
C ALA A 478 1.26 -22.00 -36.83
N ARG A 479 1.68 -21.07 -35.97
CA ARG A 479 3.10 -20.73 -35.76
C ARG A 479 3.93 -21.94 -35.33
N ILE A 480 3.44 -22.73 -34.38
CA ILE A 480 4.16 -23.92 -33.89
C ILE A 480 4.22 -24.99 -34.99
N ALA A 481 3.11 -25.24 -35.68
CA ALA A 481 3.02 -26.23 -36.75
C ALA A 481 3.88 -25.87 -37.97
N ASN A 482 3.97 -24.58 -38.32
CA ASN A 482 4.93 -24.08 -39.31
C ASN A 482 6.37 -24.41 -38.90
N GLY A 483 6.71 -24.26 -37.61
CA GLY A 483 8.02 -24.67 -37.08
C GLY A 483 8.30 -26.18 -37.17
N LEU A 484 7.25 -27.01 -37.23
CA LEU A 484 7.35 -28.45 -37.50
C LEU A 484 7.43 -28.78 -38.99
N GLY A 485 7.36 -27.77 -39.87
CA GLY A 485 7.40 -27.89 -41.32
C GLY A 485 6.11 -28.44 -41.92
N MET A 486 4.96 -28.16 -41.32
CA MET A 486 3.62 -28.47 -41.87
C MET A 486 3.15 -27.37 -42.81
N ASP A 487 2.25 -27.71 -43.74
CA ASP A 487 1.53 -26.74 -44.56
C ASP A 487 0.23 -26.36 -43.85
N ILE A 488 -0.01 -25.06 -43.65
CA ILE A 488 -1.13 -24.58 -42.83
C ILE A 488 -2.21 -23.95 -43.71
N ILE A 489 -3.39 -24.56 -43.69
CA ILE A 489 -4.61 -24.01 -44.28
C ILE A 489 -5.61 -23.68 -43.17
N ALA A 490 -6.40 -22.62 -43.33
CA ALA A 490 -7.38 -22.24 -42.33
C ALA A 490 -8.69 -21.71 -42.94
N TYR A 491 -9.79 -21.92 -42.22
CA TYR A 491 -11.07 -21.29 -42.50
C TYR A 491 -11.53 -20.51 -41.26
N ASP A 492 -11.78 -19.22 -41.46
CA ASP A 492 -12.39 -18.35 -40.47
C ASP A 492 -13.09 -17.18 -41.19
N PRO A 493 -14.42 -17.05 -41.09
CA PRO A 493 -15.16 -16.00 -41.79
C PRO A 493 -14.83 -14.58 -41.32
N TYR A 494 -14.10 -14.44 -40.21
CA TYR A 494 -13.72 -13.16 -39.62
C TYR A 494 -12.20 -12.91 -39.64
N ALA A 495 -11.40 -13.81 -40.21
CA ALA A 495 -9.95 -13.66 -40.25
C ALA A 495 -9.51 -12.52 -41.18
N ASN A 496 -8.44 -11.83 -40.78
CA ASN A 496 -7.77 -10.85 -41.62
C ASN A 496 -6.80 -11.57 -42.57
N PRO A 497 -6.97 -11.47 -43.91
CA PRO A 497 -6.09 -12.14 -44.86
C PRO A 497 -4.62 -11.76 -44.76
N SER A 498 -4.32 -10.50 -44.44
CA SER A 498 -2.94 -10.04 -44.29
C SER A 498 -2.26 -10.66 -43.07
N LEU A 499 -3.00 -10.86 -41.96
CA LEU A 499 -2.47 -11.50 -40.76
C LEU A 499 -2.21 -12.99 -40.98
N ALA A 500 -3.10 -13.67 -41.69
CA ALA A 500 -2.93 -15.08 -42.05
C ALA A 500 -1.70 -15.27 -42.94
N ALA A 501 -1.56 -14.46 -44.00
CA ALA A 501 -0.40 -14.50 -44.88
C ALA A 501 0.92 -14.25 -44.15
N ALA A 502 0.95 -13.26 -43.24
CA ALA A 502 2.12 -12.97 -42.40
C ALA A 502 2.48 -14.12 -41.45
N ALA A 503 1.51 -14.95 -41.08
CA ALA A 503 1.71 -16.16 -40.28
C ALA A 503 1.99 -17.41 -41.12
N SER A 504 2.19 -17.28 -42.44
CA SER A 504 2.34 -18.40 -43.38
C SER A 504 1.15 -19.37 -43.29
N VAL A 505 -0.06 -18.82 -43.32
CA VAL A 505 -1.33 -19.56 -43.34
C VAL A 505 -2.11 -19.18 -44.58
N GLU A 506 -2.53 -20.17 -45.35
CA GLU A 506 -3.46 -19.99 -46.46
C GLU A 506 -4.90 -19.98 -45.96
N LEU A 507 -5.65 -18.91 -46.24
CA LEU A 507 -7.08 -18.85 -45.92
C LEU A 507 -7.89 -19.41 -47.08
N LEU A 508 -8.74 -20.40 -46.78
CA LEU A 508 -9.69 -20.96 -47.73
C LEU A 508 -11.07 -20.30 -47.57
N PRO A 509 -11.83 -20.17 -48.66
CA PRO A 509 -13.11 -19.44 -48.65
C PRO A 509 -14.24 -20.24 -48.00
N SER A 510 -14.11 -21.56 -47.85
CA SER A 510 -15.15 -22.42 -47.31
C SER A 510 -14.60 -23.55 -46.42
N LEU A 511 -15.42 -23.99 -45.46
CA LEU A 511 -15.13 -25.18 -44.66
C LEU A 511 -15.01 -26.44 -45.55
N SER A 512 -15.81 -26.54 -46.62
CA SER A 512 -15.80 -27.70 -47.50
C SER A 512 -14.44 -27.89 -48.18
N GLU A 513 -13.84 -26.82 -48.67
CA GLU A 513 -12.50 -26.86 -49.30
C GLU A 513 -11.42 -27.18 -48.27
N LEU A 514 -11.53 -26.63 -47.06
CA LEU A 514 -10.59 -26.93 -45.98
C LEU A 514 -10.55 -28.43 -45.63
N LEU A 515 -11.71 -29.07 -45.58
CA LEU A 515 -11.83 -30.46 -45.13
C LEU A 515 -11.24 -31.46 -46.12
N THR A 516 -11.31 -31.18 -47.43
CA THR A 516 -10.83 -32.11 -48.47
C THR A 516 -9.30 -32.24 -48.45
N ASP A 517 -8.59 -31.20 -48.06
CA ASP A 517 -7.12 -31.16 -48.09
C ASP A 517 -6.46 -31.49 -46.74
N ALA A 518 -7.24 -31.56 -45.66
CA ALA A 518 -6.74 -31.81 -44.30
C ALA A 518 -6.13 -33.21 -44.12
N ASP A 519 -4.84 -33.30 -43.78
CA ASP A 519 -4.26 -34.51 -43.17
C ASP A 519 -4.52 -34.53 -41.65
N PHE A 520 -4.50 -33.34 -41.05
CA PHE A 520 -4.91 -33.11 -39.67
C PHE A 520 -5.88 -31.93 -39.62
N LEU A 521 -6.95 -32.04 -38.84
CA LEU A 521 -7.93 -30.99 -38.62
C LEU A 521 -7.92 -30.60 -37.15
N THR A 522 -7.87 -29.30 -36.85
CA THR A 522 -8.05 -28.78 -35.49
C THR A 522 -9.12 -27.69 -35.41
N LEU A 523 -9.92 -27.74 -34.34
CA LEU A 523 -11.01 -26.79 -34.09
C LEU A 523 -10.64 -25.80 -32.98
N HIS A 524 -10.76 -24.51 -33.28
CA HIS A 524 -10.48 -23.39 -32.37
C HIS A 524 -11.57 -22.30 -32.40
N THR A 525 -12.82 -22.72 -32.60
CA THR A 525 -14.01 -21.84 -32.62
C THR A 525 -14.74 -21.83 -31.25
N PRO A 526 -15.46 -20.75 -30.92
CA PRO A 526 -16.41 -20.77 -29.81
C PRO A 526 -17.62 -21.67 -30.14
N LEU A 527 -18.32 -22.16 -29.11
CA LEU A 527 -19.58 -22.90 -29.28
C LEU A 527 -20.76 -21.90 -29.32
N ILE A 528 -21.27 -21.66 -30.53
CA ILE A 528 -22.40 -20.77 -30.81
C ILE A 528 -23.37 -21.47 -31.76
N ALA A 529 -24.52 -20.86 -32.03
CA ALA A 529 -25.55 -21.46 -32.88
C ALA A 529 -25.01 -21.89 -34.26
N SER A 530 -24.10 -21.11 -34.86
CA SER A 530 -23.50 -21.41 -36.17
C SER A 530 -22.38 -22.45 -36.15
N THR A 531 -21.79 -22.77 -34.99
CA THR A 531 -20.67 -23.75 -34.87
C THR A 531 -21.10 -25.05 -34.19
N LYS A 532 -22.28 -25.06 -33.56
CA LYS A 532 -22.83 -26.26 -32.93
C LYS A 532 -23.12 -27.34 -33.98
N GLY A 533 -22.44 -28.47 -33.85
CA GLY A 533 -22.60 -29.59 -34.78
C GLY A 533 -22.00 -29.36 -36.16
N MET A 534 -21.11 -28.36 -36.33
CA MET A 534 -20.56 -27.99 -37.64
C MET A 534 -19.70 -29.08 -38.31
N ILE A 535 -19.18 -30.03 -37.53
CA ILE A 535 -18.50 -31.22 -38.04
C ILE A 535 -19.42 -32.41 -37.79
N SER A 536 -20.29 -32.70 -38.76
CA SER A 536 -21.22 -33.83 -38.70
C SER A 536 -20.68 -35.02 -39.50
N ALA A 537 -21.46 -36.10 -39.60
CA ALA A 537 -21.12 -37.24 -40.46
C ALA A 537 -20.94 -36.84 -41.94
N GLN A 538 -21.63 -35.80 -42.40
CA GLN A 538 -21.51 -35.31 -43.77
C GLN A 538 -20.14 -34.67 -44.02
N GLU A 539 -19.69 -33.78 -43.14
CA GLU A 539 -18.36 -33.15 -43.23
C GLU A 539 -17.23 -34.16 -43.04
N LEU A 540 -17.39 -35.12 -42.13
CA LEU A 540 -16.39 -36.18 -41.93
C LEU A 540 -16.23 -37.07 -43.16
N ALA A 541 -17.29 -37.25 -43.96
CA ALA A 541 -17.25 -38.08 -45.16
C ALA A 541 -16.46 -37.45 -46.31
N THR A 542 -16.26 -36.12 -46.32
CA THR A 542 -15.49 -35.41 -47.36
C THR A 542 -14.00 -35.38 -47.08
N MET A 543 -13.58 -35.67 -45.86
CA MET A 543 -12.17 -35.68 -45.46
C MET A 543 -11.41 -36.87 -46.04
N LYS A 544 -10.08 -36.75 -46.11
CA LYS A 544 -9.19 -37.88 -46.43
C LYS A 544 -9.47 -39.03 -45.44
N ARG A 545 -9.49 -40.27 -45.93
CA ARG A 545 -9.67 -41.47 -45.07
C ARG A 545 -8.58 -41.62 -44.00
N THR A 546 -7.44 -41.00 -44.22
CA THR A 546 -6.29 -40.97 -43.29
C THR A 546 -6.28 -39.75 -42.37
N ALA A 547 -7.24 -38.84 -42.50
CA ALA A 547 -7.26 -37.60 -41.73
C ALA A 547 -7.45 -37.86 -40.23
N ARG A 548 -6.86 -37.00 -39.40
CA ARG A 548 -6.99 -37.07 -37.93
C ARG A 548 -7.54 -35.76 -37.39
N ILE A 549 -8.42 -35.84 -36.40
CA ILE A 549 -9.16 -34.67 -35.89
C ILE A 549 -8.80 -34.41 -34.43
N LEU A 550 -8.62 -33.13 -34.13
CA LEU A 550 -8.22 -32.60 -32.84
C LEU A 550 -9.27 -31.57 -32.42
N ASN A 551 -9.95 -31.80 -31.30
CA ASN A 551 -10.91 -30.84 -30.77
C ASN A 551 -10.49 -30.38 -29.38
N VAL A 552 -9.79 -29.25 -29.34
CA VAL A 552 -9.41 -28.54 -28.10
C VAL A 552 -10.30 -27.30 -27.90
N ALA A 553 -11.40 -27.20 -28.65
CA ALA A 553 -12.41 -26.16 -28.50
C ALA A 553 -13.53 -26.63 -27.55
N ARG A 554 -14.57 -27.27 -28.11
CA ARG A 554 -15.76 -27.75 -27.39
C ARG A 554 -16.28 -29.01 -28.06
N GLY A 555 -16.55 -30.04 -27.25
CA GLY A 555 -17.08 -31.34 -27.69
C GLY A 555 -18.59 -31.37 -27.85
#